data_AF-A0A662Q3D8-F1
#
_entry.id   AF-A0A662Q3D8-F1
#
_cell.length_a   1.000
_cell.length_b   1.000
_cell.length_c   1.000
_cell.angle_alpha   90.00
_cell.angle_beta   90.00
_cell.angle_gamma   90.00
#
_symmetry.space_group_name_H-M   'P 1'
#
loop_
_entity.id
_entity.type
_entity.pdbx_description
1 polymer ?
#
loop_
_entity_poly.entity_id
_entity_poly.type
_entity_poly.pdbx_seq_one_letter_code
_entity_poly.pdbx_strand_id
1 'polypeptide(L)'
;MYDMREMGGKEIFSINVSRDNLGDASRKLLALWRPAMPYVKIVPEQLVKPSLPKSGVTLTELLERLKKGEIFSRPPRKIHLPNGETETINLWKDILIAIAKHYSKHLRDKLPIKPPYGKRTLMNKTASGMRIPKRVDDLWLETGFSAKDIIRYSCYLLDLTGTAPNDVYVEL
;
A
#
# COMPACT_ATOMS: atom_id res chain seq x y z
N MET A 1 -20.55 -17.04 41.20
CA MET A 1 -19.70 -15.94 40.69
C MET A 1 -19.40 -15.07 41.90
N TYR A 2 -18.16 -14.99 42.36
CA TYR A 2 -17.78 -14.30 43.61
C TYR A 2 -17.63 -12.79 43.36
N ASP A 3 -18.27 -11.98 44.20
CA ASP A 3 -18.16 -10.52 44.15
C ASP A 3 -16.90 -10.07 44.90
N MET A 4 -16.01 -9.36 44.21
CA MET A 4 -14.70 -8.93 44.71
C MET A 4 -14.75 -7.54 45.37
N ARG A 5 -15.94 -6.98 45.60
CA ARG A 5 -16.14 -5.65 46.20
C ARG A 5 -16.32 -5.66 47.72
N GLU A 6 -16.53 -6.81 48.34
CA GLU A 6 -16.53 -6.93 49.81
C GLU A 6 -15.09 -6.92 50.35
N MET A 7 -14.56 -5.73 50.62
CA MET A 7 -13.30 -5.56 51.34
C MET A 7 -13.51 -5.88 52.83
N GLY A 8 -13.40 -7.17 53.19
CA GLY A 8 -13.71 -7.67 54.53
C GLY A 8 -12.92 -8.90 54.97
N GLY A 9 -11.71 -9.11 54.46
CA GLY A 9 -10.74 -10.08 55.03
C GLY A 9 -11.12 -11.56 54.98
N LYS A 10 -12.15 -11.94 54.20
CA LYS A 10 -12.55 -13.34 54.03
C LYS A 10 -11.70 -13.98 52.93
N GLU A 11 -11.10 -15.14 53.22
CA GLU A 11 -10.29 -15.87 52.25
C GLU A 11 -11.12 -16.20 50.99
N ILE A 12 -10.72 -15.66 49.84
CA ILE A 12 -11.45 -15.81 48.57
C ILE A 12 -11.19 -17.22 47.98
N PHE A 13 -9.95 -17.70 48.05
CA PHE A 13 -9.53 -19.09 47.84
C PHE A 13 -8.03 -19.24 48.15
N SER A 14 -7.60 -20.45 48.50
CA SER A 14 -6.18 -20.84 48.51
C SER A 14 -5.78 -21.51 47.19
N ILE A 15 -4.52 -21.31 46.81
CA ILE A 15 -3.86 -21.96 45.68
C ILE A 15 -2.66 -22.72 46.21
N ASN A 16 -2.59 -24.01 45.94
CA ASN A 16 -1.38 -24.79 46.18
C ASN A 16 -0.88 -25.36 44.86
N VAL A 17 0.14 -24.72 44.29
CA VAL A 17 0.69 -25.08 42.97
C VAL A 17 1.22 -26.52 42.92
N SER A 18 1.58 -27.10 44.06
CA SER A 18 2.12 -28.47 44.15
C SER A 18 1.06 -29.54 44.34
N ARG A 19 -0.17 -29.17 44.72
CA ARG A 19 -1.26 -30.12 45.03
C ARG A 19 -2.50 -29.94 44.14
N ASP A 20 -2.72 -28.73 43.64
CA ASP A 20 -3.86 -28.39 42.81
C ASP A 20 -3.65 -28.80 41.35
N ASN A 21 -4.74 -29.12 40.66
CA ASN A 21 -4.73 -29.28 39.21
C ASN A 21 -4.30 -27.97 38.53
N LEU A 22 -3.33 -28.04 37.61
CA LEU A 22 -2.80 -26.92 36.84
C LEU A 22 -3.91 -26.06 36.20
N GLY A 23 -4.96 -26.69 35.68
CA GLY A 23 -6.09 -25.99 35.07
C GLY A 23 -6.86 -25.12 36.06
N ASP A 24 -7.07 -25.60 37.28
CA ASP A 24 -7.82 -24.89 38.31
C ASP A 24 -6.98 -23.82 39.00
N ALA A 25 -5.69 -24.09 39.27
CA ALA A 25 -4.75 -23.09 39.75
C ALA A 25 -4.64 -21.92 38.75
N SER A 26 -4.56 -22.21 37.45
CA SER A 26 -4.50 -21.20 36.40
C SER A 26 -5.77 -20.34 36.34
N ARG A 27 -6.96 -20.96 36.45
CA ARG A 27 -8.24 -20.22 36.45
C ARG A 27 -8.38 -19.32 37.68
N LYS A 28 -7.97 -19.81 38.85
CA LYS A 28 -7.95 -19.01 40.10
C LYS A 28 -7.01 -17.81 39.97
N LEU A 29 -5.81 -18.00 39.45
CA LEU A 29 -4.85 -16.90 39.21
C LEU A 29 -5.37 -15.89 38.17
N LEU A 30 -5.97 -16.35 37.07
CA LEU A 30 -6.57 -15.47 36.07
C LEU A 30 -7.75 -14.66 36.62
N ALA A 31 -8.52 -15.22 37.55
CA ALA A 31 -9.61 -14.53 38.21
C ALA A 31 -9.11 -13.38 39.12
N LEU A 32 -7.93 -13.51 39.72
CA LEU A 32 -7.26 -12.41 40.45
C LEU A 32 -6.72 -11.34 39.51
N TRP A 33 -6.23 -11.74 38.34
CA TRP A 33 -5.55 -10.81 37.45
C TRP A 33 -6.52 -9.95 36.62
N ARG A 34 -7.65 -10.50 36.16
CA ARG A 34 -8.61 -9.77 35.31
C ARG A 34 -9.14 -8.45 35.90
N PRO A 35 -9.50 -8.36 37.18
CA PRO A 35 -9.98 -7.11 37.79
C PRO A 35 -8.86 -6.09 38.02
N ALA A 36 -7.63 -6.55 38.18
CA ALA A 36 -6.44 -5.72 38.38
C ALA A 36 -5.78 -5.28 37.07
N MET A 37 -6.27 -5.74 35.93
CA MET A 37 -5.73 -5.37 34.62
C MET A 37 -6.17 -3.94 34.25
N PRO A 38 -5.24 -3.04 33.89
CA PRO A 38 -5.61 -1.73 33.37
C PRO A 38 -6.40 -1.88 32.06
N TYR A 39 -7.37 -0.99 31.85
CA TYR A 39 -8.21 -1.01 30.66
C TYR A 39 -7.37 -0.85 29.39
N VAL A 40 -7.17 -1.93 28.65
CA VAL A 40 -6.47 -1.91 27.36
C VAL A 40 -7.44 -1.37 26.31
N LYS A 41 -7.30 -0.09 25.95
CA LYS A 41 -7.97 0.44 24.75
C LYS A 41 -7.38 -0.26 23.53
N ILE A 42 -8.23 -0.96 22.79
CA ILE A 42 -7.89 -1.46 21.45
C ILE A 42 -7.57 -0.21 20.62
N VAL A 43 -6.33 -0.12 20.13
CA VAL A 43 -5.90 0.97 19.24
C VAL A 43 -6.81 0.96 18.01
N PRO A 44 -7.34 2.11 17.56
CA PRO A 44 -8.14 2.16 16.33
C PRO A 44 -7.35 1.54 15.17
N GLU A 45 -8.01 0.73 14.34
CA GLU A 45 -7.44 0.07 13.16
C GLU A 45 -6.70 1.00 12.17
N GLN A 46 -6.83 2.31 12.35
CA GLN A 46 -6.23 3.35 11.51
C GLN A 46 -4.68 3.41 11.53
N LEU A 47 -4.00 2.68 12.43
CA LEU A 47 -2.54 2.53 12.42
C LEU A 47 -2.05 1.21 11.80
N VAL A 48 -2.96 0.34 11.38
CA VAL A 48 -2.58 -0.84 10.59
C VAL A 48 -2.45 -0.35 9.16
N LYS A 49 -1.21 -0.05 8.72
CA LYS A 49 -0.90 0.05 7.29
C LYS A 49 -1.60 -1.13 6.61
N PRO A 50 -2.45 -0.91 5.59
CA PRO A 50 -3.18 -1.99 4.95
C PRO A 50 -2.18 -3.10 4.64
N SER A 51 -2.45 -4.29 5.17
CA SER A 51 -1.56 -5.43 4.98
C SER A 51 -1.41 -5.66 3.49
N LEU A 52 -0.25 -5.29 2.98
CA LEU A 52 0.10 -5.36 1.57
C LEU A 52 -0.26 -6.76 1.03
N PRO A 53 -0.87 -6.85 -0.17
CA PRO A 53 -1.12 -8.15 -0.77
C PRO A 53 0.21 -8.89 -0.88
N LYS A 54 0.29 -10.09 -0.29
CA LYS A 54 1.49 -10.94 -0.16
C LYS A 54 2.08 -11.41 -1.51
N SER A 55 1.57 -10.92 -2.64
CA SER A 55 1.84 -11.42 -3.99
C SER A 55 2.13 -10.31 -5.01
N GLY A 56 2.37 -9.07 -4.56
CA GLY A 56 2.66 -7.93 -5.42
C GLY A 56 4.16 -7.61 -5.53
N VAL A 57 4.56 -7.09 -6.69
CA VAL A 57 5.91 -6.55 -6.96
C VAL A 57 5.83 -5.03 -6.98
N THR A 58 6.78 -4.34 -6.37
CA THR A 58 6.82 -2.86 -6.40
C THR A 58 7.17 -2.34 -7.80
N LEU A 59 6.81 -1.10 -8.13
CA LEU A 59 7.21 -0.51 -9.41
C LEU A 59 8.73 -0.43 -9.59
N THR A 60 9.48 -0.19 -8.51
CA THR A 60 10.95 -0.18 -8.56
C THR A 60 11.50 -1.56 -8.85
N GLU A 61 11.01 -2.60 -8.17
CA GLU A 61 11.43 -3.97 -8.39
C GLU A 61 11.07 -4.44 -9.81
N LEU A 62 9.88 -4.08 -10.30
CA LEU A 62 9.47 -4.34 -11.68
C LEU A 62 10.41 -3.67 -12.69
N LEU A 63 10.81 -2.42 -12.43
CA LEU A 63 11.76 -1.71 -13.26
C LEU A 63 13.13 -2.40 -13.27
N GLU A 64 13.61 -2.87 -12.11
CA GLU A 64 14.88 -3.58 -12.01
C GLU A 64 14.84 -4.93 -12.74
N ARG A 65 13.73 -5.68 -12.62
CA ARG A 65 13.50 -6.92 -13.40
C ARG A 65 13.55 -6.68 -14.91
N LEU A 66 12.85 -5.65 -15.39
CA LEU A 66 12.88 -5.24 -16.80
C LEU A 66 14.27 -4.75 -17.24
N LYS A 67 15.04 -4.09 -16.36
CA LYS A 67 16.43 -3.69 -16.66
C LYS A 67 17.37 -4.89 -16.78
N LYS A 68 17.15 -5.93 -15.97
CA LYS A 68 17.89 -7.21 -16.03
C LYS A 68 17.52 -8.07 -17.24
N GLY A 69 16.55 -7.63 -18.05
CA GLY A 69 16.14 -8.31 -19.27
C GLY A 69 15.11 -9.43 -19.03
N GLU A 70 14.44 -9.45 -17.89
CA GLU A 70 13.33 -10.37 -17.65
C GLU A 70 12.20 -10.12 -18.65
N ILE A 71 11.81 -11.17 -19.37
CA ILE A 71 10.79 -11.09 -20.41
C ILE A 71 9.44 -11.45 -19.80
N PHE A 72 8.54 -10.47 -19.75
CA PHE A 72 7.17 -10.69 -19.35
C PHE A 72 6.30 -10.93 -20.58
N SER A 73 5.65 -12.09 -20.64
CA SER A 73 4.74 -12.44 -21.74
C SER A 73 3.44 -11.64 -21.71
N ARG A 74 3.06 -11.12 -20.53
CA ARG A 74 1.84 -10.33 -20.29
C ARG A 74 2.15 -9.14 -19.38
N PRO A 75 1.39 -8.04 -19.51
CA PRO A 75 1.46 -6.97 -18.53
C PRO A 75 0.92 -7.45 -17.17
N PRO A 76 1.28 -6.75 -16.08
CA PRO A 76 0.65 -6.96 -14.77
C PRO A 76 -0.87 -6.84 -14.88
N ARG A 77 -1.61 -7.49 -13.98
CA ARG A 77 -3.09 -7.54 -13.98
C ARG A 77 -3.73 -6.36 -13.27
N LYS A 78 -3.11 -5.89 -12.19
CA LYS A 78 -3.63 -4.81 -11.34
C LYS A 78 -2.52 -3.93 -10.81
N ILE A 79 -2.82 -2.65 -10.61
CA ILE A 79 -2.02 -1.69 -9.87
C ILE A 79 -2.74 -1.32 -8.57
N HIS A 80 -1.99 -1.27 -7.47
CA HIS A 80 -2.41 -0.82 -6.16
C HIS A 80 -1.71 0.49 -5.85
N LEU A 81 -2.50 1.54 -5.62
CA LEU A 81 -2.04 2.88 -5.27
C LEU A 81 -1.97 3.04 -3.74
N PRO A 82 -1.16 3.97 -3.22
CA PRO A 82 -0.93 4.13 -1.77
C PRO A 82 -2.18 4.55 -0.98
N ASN A 83 -3.19 5.08 -1.65
CA ASN A 83 -4.48 5.44 -1.08
C ASN A 83 -5.46 4.26 -0.96
N GLY A 84 -5.07 3.06 -1.41
CA GLY A 84 -5.92 1.87 -1.44
C GLY A 84 -6.76 1.72 -2.71
N GLU A 85 -6.66 2.63 -3.68
CA GLU A 85 -7.29 2.45 -4.98
C GLU A 85 -6.60 1.35 -5.79
N THR A 86 -7.41 0.58 -6.50
CA THR A 86 -6.96 -0.49 -7.38
C THR A 86 -7.50 -0.28 -8.78
N GLU A 87 -6.62 -0.35 -9.78
CA GLU A 87 -7.02 -0.31 -11.19
C GLU A 87 -6.59 -1.59 -11.92
N THR A 88 -7.43 -2.06 -12.84
CA THR A 88 -7.14 -3.21 -13.70
C THR A 88 -6.28 -2.78 -14.88
N ILE A 89 -5.24 -3.54 -15.18
CA ILE A 89 -4.30 -3.29 -16.26
C ILE A 89 -4.53 -4.33 -17.35
N ASN A 90 -4.79 -3.87 -18.58
CA ASN A 90 -4.86 -4.75 -19.75
C ASN A 90 -3.62 -4.61 -20.63
N LEU A 91 -3.02 -3.42 -20.65
CA LEU A 91 -1.84 -3.07 -21.42
C LEU A 91 -0.83 -2.37 -20.51
N TRP A 92 0.46 -2.49 -20.82
CA TRP A 92 1.51 -1.80 -20.06
C TRP A 92 1.24 -0.30 -19.86
N LYS A 93 0.74 0.38 -20.90
CA LYS A 93 0.44 1.81 -20.86
C LYS A 93 -0.63 2.19 -19.84
N ASP A 94 -1.50 1.25 -19.46
CA ASP A 94 -2.57 1.50 -18.50
C ASP A 94 -1.98 1.83 -17.11
N ILE A 95 -0.80 1.30 -16.79
CA ILE A 95 -0.05 1.65 -15.55
C ILE A 95 0.27 3.14 -15.51
N LEU A 96 0.84 3.66 -16.61
CA LEU A 96 1.22 5.06 -16.71
C LEU A 96 -0.03 5.97 -16.70
N ILE A 97 -1.10 5.54 -17.36
CA ILE A 97 -2.39 6.25 -17.38
C ILE A 97 -3.01 6.30 -15.98
N ALA A 98 -3.04 5.17 -15.26
CA ALA A 98 -3.60 5.07 -13.91
C ALA A 98 -2.90 6.04 -12.94
N ILE A 99 -1.56 6.04 -12.95
CA ILE A 99 -0.75 6.94 -12.13
C ILE A 99 -0.98 8.39 -12.53
N ALA A 100 -0.93 8.71 -13.82
CA ALA A 100 -1.14 10.07 -14.30
C ALA A 100 -2.54 10.61 -13.95
N LYS A 101 -3.56 9.73 -13.96
CA LYS A 101 -4.94 10.06 -13.59
C LYS A 101 -5.06 10.31 -12.09
N HIS A 102 -4.51 9.41 -11.28
CA HIS A 102 -4.56 9.53 -9.83
C HIS A 102 -3.89 10.82 -9.32
N TYR A 103 -2.75 11.16 -9.91
CA TYR A 103 -1.99 12.36 -9.53
C TYR A 103 -2.21 13.57 -10.44
N SER A 104 -3.28 13.59 -11.26
CA SER A 104 -3.49 14.61 -12.30
C SER A 104 -3.47 16.04 -11.74
N LYS A 105 -4.03 16.24 -10.54
CA LYS A 105 -4.04 17.53 -9.83
C LYS A 105 -2.63 18.00 -9.48
N HIS A 106 -1.81 17.13 -8.89
CA HIS A 106 -0.43 17.46 -8.50
C HIS A 106 0.49 17.65 -9.70
N LEU A 107 0.26 16.87 -10.77
CA LEU A 107 1.04 16.96 -12.00
C LEU A 107 0.71 18.23 -12.80
N ARG A 108 -0.50 18.78 -12.66
CA ARG A 108 -0.93 20.01 -13.36
C ARG A 108 -0.03 21.19 -13.06
N ASP A 109 0.44 21.31 -11.81
CA ASP A 109 1.30 22.41 -11.37
C ASP A 109 2.73 22.30 -11.92
N LYS A 110 3.10 21.15 -12.49
CA LYS A 110 4.44 20.86 -13.02
C LYS A 110 4.49 20.77 -14.54
N LEU A 111 3.41 21.15 -15.22
CA LEU A 111 3.36 21.16 -16.69
C LEU A 111 4.19 22.31 -17.27
N PRO A 112 4.85 22.11 -18.43
CA PRO A 112 4.91 20.87 -19.22
C PRO A 112 5.92 19.88 -18.66
N ILE A 113 5.51 18.62 -18.52
CA ILE A 113 6.41 17.56 -18.03
C ILE A 113 7.15 16.95 -19.21
N LYS A 114 8.48 16.99 -19.15
CA LYS A 114 9.37 16.30 -20.10
C LYS A 114 9.97 15.05 -19.43
N PRO A 115 10.20 13.97 -20.18
CA PRO A 115 10.89 12.79 -19.69
C PRO A 115 12.37 13.12 -19.43
N PRO A 116 13.00 12.46 -18.45
CA PRO A 116 14.36 12.80 -18.00
C PRO A 116 15.43 12.71 -19.10
N TYR A 117 15.25 11.82 -20.07
CA TYR A 117 16.25 11.55 -21.13
C TYR A 117 15.75 11.90 -22.54
N GLY A 118 14.60 12.57 -22.66
CA GLY A 118 13.95 12.81 -23.95
C GLY A 118 13.58 14.26 -24.17
N LYS A 119 13.62 14.69 -25.44
CA LYS A 119 13.20 16.05 -25.85
C LYS A 119 11.69 16.19 -26.04
N ARG A 120 10.96 15.07 -26.08
CA ARG A 120 9.50 15.04 -26.32
C ARG A 120 8.74 15.35 -25.06
N THR A 121 7.50 15.80 -25.21
CA THR A 121 6.64 16.11 -24.06
C THR A 121 5.99 14.83 -23.55
N LEU A 122 6.13 14.56 -22.25
CA LEU A 122 5.49 13.41 -21.60
C LEU A 122 4.04 13.73 -21.24
N MET A 123 3.80 14.89 -20.64
CA MET A 123 2.47 15.33 -20.23
C MET A 123 2.29 16.84 -20.45
N ASN A 124 1.15 17.25 -21.02
CA ASN A 124 0.85 18.66 -21.32
C ASN A 124 -0.67 18.90 -21.39
N LYS A 125 -1.09 20.18 -21.44
CA LYS A 125 -2.48 20.59 -21.71
C LYS A 125 -2.91 20.33 -23.16
N THR A 126 -1.96 20.19 -24.08
CA THR A 126 -2.21 19.96 -25.51
C THR A 126 -1.49 18.70 -25.99
N ALA A 127 -2.12 17.93 -26.88
CA ALA A 127 -1.55 16.74 -27.50
C ALA A 127 -0.41 17.00 -28.51
N SER A 128 -0.10 18.27 -28.80
CA SER A 128 0.85 18.64 -29.86
C SER A 128 2.24 18.05 -29.61
N GLY A 129 2.81 17.39 -30.63
CA GLY A 129 4.13 16.77 -30.59
C GLY A 129 4.19 15.39 -29.93
N MET A 130 3.03 14.80 -29.56
CA MET A 130 2.92 13.44 -29.05
C MET A 130 2.60 12.43 -30.17
N ARG A 131 3.17 11.22 -30.10
CA ARG A 131 2.94 10.11 -31.05
C ARG A 131 1.64 9.38 -30.75
N ILE A 132 1.43 8.93 -29.52
CA ILE A 132 0.23 8.23 -29.07
C ILE A 132 -0.33 8.96 -27.84
N PRO A 133 -0.89 10.15 -28.05
CA PRO A 133 -1.48 10.93 -26.96
C PRO A 133 -2.74 10.23 -26.43
N LYS A 134 -2.81 10.08 -25.12
CA LYS A 134 -4.01 9.64 -24.41
C LYS A 134 -4.48 10.77 -23.51
N ARG A 135 -5.79 11.03 -23.55
CA ARG A 135 -6.42 12.01 -22.67
C ARG A 135 -6.57 11.42 -21.26
N VAL A 136 -6.11 12.18 -20.28
CA VAL A 136 -6.24 11.90 -18.85
C VAL A 136 -6.83 13.15 -18.23
N ASP A 137 -8.13 13.11 -17.89
CA ASP A 137 -8.93 14.28 -17.50
C ASP A 137 -8.88 15.41 -18.55
N ASP A 138 -8.30 16.56 -18.20
CA ASP A 138 -8.07 17.72 -19.07
C ASP A 138 -6.64 17.79 -19.64
N LEU A 139 -5.82 16.78 -19.35
CA LEU A 139 -4.43 16.69 -19.77
C LEU A 139 -4.23 15.60 -20.84
N TRP A 140 -3.09 15.70 -21.51
CA TRP A 140 -2.65 14.74 -22.53
C TRP A 140 -1.33 14.11 -22.09
N LEU A 141 -1.25 12.79 -22.23
CA LEU A 141 -0.14 11.94 -21.84
C LEU A 141 0.36 11.15 -23.04
N GLU A 142 1.66 11.15 -23.27
CA GLU A 142 2.31 10.30 -24.27
C GLU A 142 2.36 8.84 -23.78
N THR A 143 1.86 7.90 -24.59
CA THR A 143 1.83 6.47 -24.23
C THR A 143 2.58 5.57 -25.21
N GLY A 144 3.21 6.12 -26.25
CA GLY A 144 3.91 5.38 -27.30
C GLY A 144 5.31 4.89 -26.92
N PHE A 145 5.45 4.28 -25.74
CA PHE A 145 6.72 3.86 -25.15
C PHE A 145 6.81 2.34 -24.97
N SER A 146 8.04 1.84 -24.81
CA SER A 146 8.28 0.43 -24.45
C SER A 146 7.81 0.14 -23.02
N ALA A 147 7.56 -1.13 -22.67
CA ALA A 147 7.18 -1.50 -21.30
C ALA A 147 8.17 -0.98 -20.25
N LYS A 148 9.47 -1.07 -20.53
CA LYS A 148 10.54 -0.53 -19.68
C LYS A 148 10.44 0.99 -19.50
N ASP A 149 10.20 1.72 -20.58
CA ASP A 149 10.07 3.17 -20.54
C ASP A 149 8.77 3.62 -19.85
N ILE A 150 7.68 2.86 -20.02
CA ILE A 150 6.42 3.09 -19.32
C ILE A 150 6.65 3.01 -17.81
N ILE A 151 7.24 1.94 -17.30
CA ILE A 151 7.52 1.81 -15.85
C ILE A 151 8.50 2.88 -15.38
N ARG A 152 9.54 3.19 -16.17
CA ARG A 152 10.49 4.25 -15.85
C ARG A 152 9.80 5.61 -15.71
N TYR A 153 8.93 5.97 -16.66
CA TYR A 153 8.21 7.24 -16.62
C TYR A 153 7.13 7.26 -15.55
N SER A 154 6.52 6.11 -15.24
CA SER A 154 5.64 5.96 -14.08
C SER A 154 6.38 6.29 -12.78
N CYS A 155 7.57 5.74 -12.54
CA CYS A 155 8.39 6.09 -11.38
C CYS A 155 8.75 7.58 -11.38
N TYR A 156 9.12 8.13 -12.54
CA TYR A 156 9.45 9.55 -12.65
C TYR A 156 8.26 10.48 -12.32
N LEU A 157 7.03 10.13 -12.74
CA LEU A 157 5.83 10.89 -12.37
C LEU A 157 5.58 10.84 -10.86
N LEU A 158 5.84 9.69 -10.21
CA LEU A 158 5.72 9.55 -8.75
C LEU A 158 6.78 10.36 -7.99
N ASP A 159 8.02 10.37 -8.49
CA ASP A 159 9.08 11.22 -7.94
C ASP A 159 8.70 12.71 -8.02
N LEU A 160 8.04 13.12 -9.11
CA LEU A 160 7.50 14.47 -9.24
C LEU A 160 6.36 14.75 -8.25
N THR A 161 5.59 13.76 -7.79
CA THR A 161 4.53 13.99 -6.81
C THR A 161 5.04 13.89 -5.37
N GLY A 162 6.30 13.50 -5.17
CA GLY A 162 6.88 13.24 -3.84
C GLY A 162 6.43 11.90 -3.26
N THR A 163 5.87 11.01 -4.07
CA THR A 163 5.43 9.67 -3.66
C THR A 163 6.56 8.68 -3.96
N ALA A 164 6.93 7.84 -3.00
CA ALA A 164 7.95 6.84 -3.25
C ALA A 164 7.40 5.77 -4.22
N PRO A 165 8.11 5.40 -5.29
CA PRO A 165 7.64 4.35 -6.21
C PRO A 165 7.55 2.95 -5.57
N ASN A 166 8.10 2.78 -4.36
CA ASN A 166 7.95 1.58 -3.54
C ASN A 166 6.56 1.45 -2.90
N ASP A 167 5.80 2.54 -2.82
CA ASP A 167 4.46 2.55 -2.22
C ASP A 167 3.38 2.16 -3.24
N VAL A 168 3.78 1.91 -4.49
CA VAL A 168 2.90 1.47 -5.59
C VAL A 168 3.27 0.04 -5.98
N TYR A 169 2.27 -0.83 -6.00
CA TYR A 169 2.45 -2.26 -6.22
C TYR A 169 1.69 -2.72 -7.46
N VAL A 170 2.21 -3.74 -8.11
CA VAL A 170 1.54 -4.42 -9.21
C VAL A 170 1.42 -5.90 -8.95
N GLU A 171 0.31 -6.49 -9.41
CA GLU A 171 0.10 -7.94 -9.42
C GLU A 171 0.52 -8.49 -10.79
N LEU A 172 1.50 -9.39 -10.82
CA LEU A 172 1.99 -10.04 -12.05
C LEU A 172 1.06 -11.14 -12.57
#